data_AF-E2CAB3-F1
#
_entry.id   AF-E2CAB3-F1
#
_cell.length_a   1.000
_cell.length_b   1.000
_cell.length_c   1.000
_cell.angle_alpha   90.00
_cell.angle_beta   90.00
_cell.angle_gamma   90.00
#
_symmetry.space_group_name_H-M   'P 1'
#
loop_
_entity.id
_entity.type
_entity.pdbx_description
1 polymer ?
#
loop_
_entity_poly.entity_id
_entity_poly.type
_entity_poly.pdbx_seq_one_letter_code
_entity_poly.pdbx_strand_id
1 'polypeptide(L)' 'RKLMFDLNQALREKRTKYQKRQHKVILLHDNALSHTAKLVRETIEAFTWEVLSDAAYSPNLAPSDYYLFASM' A
#
# COMPACT_ATOMS: atom_id res chain seq x y z
N ARG A 1 -5.65 -29.54 7.78
CA ARG A 1 -4.84 -28.99 6.65
C ARG A 1 -5.68 -28.62 5.43
N LYS A 2 -6.62 -29.48 4.96
CA LYS A 2 -7.51 -29.19 3.80
C LYS A 2 -8.22 -27.83 3.88
N LEU A 3 -8.81 -27.53 5.04
CA LEU A 3 -9.57 -26.28 5.27
C LEU A 3 -8.74 -25.00 5.06
N MET A 4 -7.46 -25.02 5.41
CA MET A 4 -6.57 -23.86 5.25
C MET A 4 -6.11 -23.68 3.79
N PHE A 5 -6.04 -24.78 3.04
CA PHE A 5 -5.81 -24.76 1.60
C PHE A 5 -7.04 -24.22 0.86
N ASP A 6 -8.22 -24.74 1.18
CA ASP A 6 -9.51 -24.33 0.59
C ASP A 6 -9.78 -22.84 0.85
N LEU A 7 -9.50 -22.35 2.06
CA LEU A 7 -9.62 -20.92 2.38
C LEU A 7 -8.67 -20.06 1.55
N ASN A 8 -7.40 -20.45 1.44
CA ASN A 8 -6.43 -19.71 0.63
C ASN A 8 -6.81 -19.69 -0.85
N GLN A 9 -7.34 -20.80 -1.37
CA GLN A 9 -7.85 -20.88 -2.74
C GLN A 9 -9.06 -19.94 -2.93
N ALA A 10 -10.05 -20.00 -2.03
CA ALA A 10 -11.22 -19.12 -2.08
C ALA A 10 -10.83 -17.63 -1.98
N LEU A 11 -9.86 -17.30 -1.11
CA LEU A 11 -9.34 -15.93 -1.00
C LEU A 11 -8.66 -15.48 -2.29
N ARG A 12 -7.86 -16.34 -2.91
CA ARG A 12 -7.19 -16.07 -4.20
C ARG A 12 -8.21 -15.80 -5.31
N GLU A 13 -9.25 -16.62 -5.41
CA GLU A 13 -10.33 -16.47 -6.40
C GLU A 13 -11.16 -15.20 -6.16
N LYS A 14 -11.51 -14.90 -4.90
CA LYS A 14 -12.33 -13.72 -4.56
C LYS A 14 -11.55 -12.41 -4.56
N ARG A 15 -10.22 -12.46 -4.38
CA ARG A 15 -9.35 -11.28 -4.22
C ARG A 15 -8.29 -11.22 -5.32
N THR A 16 -8.73 -11.25 -6.57
CA THR A 16 -7.85 -11.17 -7.75
C THR A 16 -6.91 -9.94 -7.74
N LYS A 17 -7.36 -8.80 -7.19
CA LYS A 17 -6.51 -7.60 -7.00
C LYS A 17 -5.31 -7.88 -6.07
N TYR A 18 -5.51 -8.63 -4.99
CA TYR A 18 -4.43 -9.00 -4.08
C TYR A 18 -3.43 -9.92 -4.77
N GLN A 19 -3.87 -10.87 -5.61
CA GLN A 19 -2.95 -11.70 -6.38
C GLN A 19 -2.06 -10.87 -7.32
N LYS A 20 -2.62 -9.87 -7.99
CA LYS A 20 -1.85 -8.96 -8.87
C LYS A 20 -0.80 -8.15 -8.11
N ARG A 21 -1.08 -7.80 -6.85
CA ARG A 21 -0.20 -6.98 -6.00
C ARG A 21 0.72 -7.79 -5.08
N GLN A 22 0.61 -9.12 -5.03
CA GLN A 22 1.35 -9.94 -4.04
C GLN A 22 2.87 -9.77 -4.09
N HIS A 23 3.43 -9.41 -5.25
CA HIS A 23 4.86 -9.22 -5.44
C HIS A 23 5.23 -7.76 -5.76
N LYS A 24 4.28 -6.83 -5.59
CA LYS A 24 4.47 -5.41 -5.89
C LYS A 24 4.49 -4.61 -4.60
N VAL A 25 5.44 -3.69 -4.49
CA VAL A 25 5.46 -2.73 -3.38
C VAL A 25 4.31 -1.75 -3.56
N ILE A 26 3.49 -1.60 -2.52
CA ILE A 26 2.46 -0.59 -2.41
C ILE A 26 2.96 0.47 -1.44
N LEU A 27 3.22 1.67 -1.94
CA LEU A 27 3.69 2.79 -1.16
C LEU A 27 2.50 3.62 -0.69
N LEU A 28 2.37 3.79 0.63
CA LEU A 28 1.45 4.74 1.25
C LEU A 28 2.28 5.89 1.83
N HIS A 29 2.04 7.09 1.32
CA HIS A 29 2.63 8.34 1.80
C HIS A 29 1.61 9.47 1.71
N ASP A 30 1.86 10.56 2.42
CA ASP A 30 1.02 11.75 2.36
C ASP A 30 1.25 12.58 1.08
N ASN A 31 0.33 13.50 0.79
CA ASN A 31 0.41 14.34 -0.41
C ASN A 31 1.28 15.60 -0.23
N ALA A 32 2.29 15.55 0.64
CA ALA A 32 3.24 16.66 0.80
C ALA A 32 3.88 17.05 -0.55
N LEU A 33 4.19 18.34 -0.72
CA LEU A 33 4.77 18.86 -1.97
C LEU A 33 6.10 18.18 -2.33
N SER A 34 6.91 17.84 -1.32
CA SER A 34 8.14 17.07 -1.49
C SER A 34 7.87 15.69 -2.09
N HIS A 35 6.85 14.98 -1.60
CA HIS A 35 6.51 13.63 -2.06
C HIS A 35 5.78 13.59 -3.40
N THR A 36 5.16 14.71 -3.79
CA THR A 36 4.48 14.84 -5.08
C THR A 36 5.35 15.50 -6.16
N ALA A 37 6.57 15.92 -5.83
CA ALA A 37 7.53 16.50 -6.77
C ALA A 37 7.85 15.56 -7.93
N LYS A 38 8.17 16.14 -9.10
CA LYS A 38 8.43 15.39 -10.34
C LYS A 38 9.50 14.31 -10.17
N LEU A 39 10.63 14.68 -9.57
CA LEU A 39 11.75 13.76 -9.32
C LEU A 39 11.33 12.56 -8.47
N VAL A 40 10.49 12.78 -7.46
CA VAL A 40 10.00 11.69 -6.59
C VAL A 40 9.07 10.78 -7.37
N ARG A 41 8.15 11.33 -8.17
CA ARG A 41 7.28 10.52 -9.05
C ARG A 41 8.08 9.67 -10.04
N GLU A 42 9.06 10.27 -10.72
CA GLU A 42 9.95 9.57 -11.65
C GLU A 42 10.72 8.43 -10.95
N THR A 43 11.16 8.67 -9.71
CA THR A 43 11.86 7.67 -8.91
C THR A 43 10.93 6.51 -8.51
N ILE A 44 9.71 6.80 -8.05
CA ILE A 44 8.70 5.79 -7.70
C ILE A 44 8.33 4.94 -8.91
N GLU A 45 8.17 5.55 -10.08
CA GLU A 45 7.93 4.87 -11.35
C GLU A 45 9.09 3.96 -11.75
N ALA A 46 10.33 4.44 -11.62
CA ALA A 46 11.54 3.65 -11.89
C ALA A 46 11.65 2.42 -10.98
N PHE A 47 11.21 2.52 -9.73
CA PHE A 47 11.13 1.39 -8.80
C PHE A 47 9.90 0.49 -9.04
N THR A 48 9.01 0.85 -9.99
CA THR A 48 7.76 0.14 -10.29
C THR A 48 6.81 0.02 -9.09
N TRP A 49 6.90 0.96 -8.15
CA TRP A 49 6.05 0.96 -6.96
C TRP A 49 4.65 1.46 -7.28
N GLU A 50 3.65 0.88 -6.63
CA GLU A 50 2.27 1.34 -6.73
C GLU A 50 2.00 2.34 -5.62
N VAL A 51 1.69 3.59 -5.95
CA VAL A 51 1.25 4.57 -4.96
C VAL A 51 -0.21 4.29 -4.60
N LEU A 52 -0.49 4.10 -3.31
CA LEU A 52 -1.85 3.99 -2.81
C LEU A 52 -2.48 5.38 -2.80
N SER A 53 -3.60 5.55 -3.51
CA SER A 53 -4.33 6.81 -3.53
C SER A 53 -4.89 7.11 -2.14
N ASP A 54 -4.29 8.06 -1.42
CA ASP A 54 -4.81 8.53 -0.13
C ASP A 54 -5.70 9.75 -0.32
N ALA A 55 -6.68 9.90 0.58
CA ALA A 55 -7.43 11.13 0.71
C ALA A 55 -6.47 12.26 1.12
N ALA A 56 -6.85 13.52 0.87
CA ALA A 56 -6.05 14.65 1.35
C ALA A 56 -5.77 14.49 2.85
N TYR A 57 -4.47 14.53 3.21
CA TYR A 57 -3.86 14.37 4.53
C TYR A 57 -4.80 13.89 5.65
N SER A 58 -4.85 12.58 5.90
CA SER A 58 -5.62 12.00 7.01
C SER A 58 -4.70 11.23 7.96
N PRO A 59 -4.23 11.86 9.05
CA PRO A 59 -3.36 11.20 10.04
C PRO A 59 -3.96 9.93 10.63
N ASN A 60 -5.30 9.91 10.77
CA ASN A 60 -6.02 8.75 11.27
C ASN A 60 -5.99 7.54 10.30
N LEU A 61 -5.63 7.76 9.03
CA LEU A 61 -5.50 6.72 8.01
C LEU A 61 -4.05 6.28 7.78
N ALA A 62 -3.08 7.08 8.23
CA ALA A 62 -1.65 6.80 8.07
C ALA A 62 -1.13 5.93 9.24
N PRO A 63 -0.70 4.68 8.99
CA PRO A 63 -0.17 3.80 10.04
C PRO A 63 1.09 4.35 10.72
N SER A 64 1.84 5.20 10.01
CA SER A 64 2.94 5.95 10.60
C SER A 64 2.46 6.84 11.74
N ASP A 65 1.34 7.54 11.56
CA ASP A 65 0.88 8.55 12.50
C ASP A 65 0.10 7.93 13.65
N TYR A 66 -0.94 7.13 13.36
CA TYR A 66 -1.82 6.61 14.42
C TYR A 66 -1.23 5.45 15.23
N TYR A 67 -0.19 4.77 14.73
CA TYR A 67 0.39 3.61 15.40
C TYR A 67 1.86 3.83 15.72
N LEU A 68 2.72 4.05 14.72
CA LEU A 68 4.16 4.14 14.95
C LEU A 68 4.51 5.38 15.79
N PHE A 69 4.23 6.59 15.30
CA PHE A 69 4.55 7.82 16.02
C PHE A 69 3.73 8.03 17.29
N ALA A 70 2.50 7.51 17.34
CA ALA A 70 1.69 7.52 18.56
C ALA A 70 2.25 6.61 19.67
N SER A 71 3.05 5.59 19.34
CA SER A 71 3.64 4.66 20.31
C SER A 71 5.10 4.96 20.65
N MET A 72 5.71 5.95 19.99
CA MET A 72 7.08 6.41 20.23
C MET A 72 7.18 7.42 21.38
#